data_AF-A0A495ZXI0-F1
#
_entry.id   AF-A0A495ZXI0-F1
#
_cell.length_a   1.000
_cell.length_b   1.000
_cell.length_c   1.000
_cell.angle_alpha   90.00
_cell.angle_beta   90.00
_cell.angle_gamma   90.00
#
_symmetry.space_group_name_H-M   'P 1'
#
loop_
_entity.id
_entity.type
_entity.pdbx_description
1 polymer ?
#
loop_
_entity_poly.entity_id
_entity_poly.type
_entity_poly.pdbx_seq_one_letter_code
_entity_poly.pdbx_strand_id
1 'polypeptide(L)'
;MFRLREKLKYMALGALITLAGFVLGNINEDTEAQSGSETINELTVRNMIVLEDIKVLNNDNMPQVVIAWDEDGGKISAHSPRGHAALGVGEDGGLIQVANAEGKIGAQVTMNENGGIVVVRSTNGPGGAALAIYEGDGVVYTKDRRGNIIALD
;
A
#
# COMPACT_ATOMS: atom_id res chain seq x y z
N MET A 1 -17.00 -8.89 -68.65
CA MET A 1 -16.50 -7.64 -68.05
C MET A 1 -17.43 -7.25 -66.91
N PHE A 2 -17.25 -7.83 -65.73
CA PHE A 2 -18.05 -7.48 -64.55
C PHE A 2 -17.86 -5.99 -64.26
N ARG A 3 -18.96 -5.25 -64.25
CA ARG A 3 -18.95 -3.79 -64.29
C ARG A 3 -18.33 -3.28 -62.99
N LEU A 4 -17.26 -2.51 -63.07
CA LEU A 4 -16.55 -1.88 -61.95
C LEU A 4 -17.51 -1.27 -60.89
N ARG A 5 -18.64 -0.72 -61.36
CA ARG A 5 -19.73 -0.20 -60.53
C ARG A 5 -20.36 -1.23 -59.58
N GLU A 6 -20.49 -2.49 -59.96
CA GLU A 6 -21.01 -3.55 -59.08
C GLU A 6 -20.02 -3.88 -57.98
N LYS A 7 -18.72 -4.01 -58.30
CA LYS A 7 -17.67 -4.26 -57.30
C LYS A 7 -17.58 -3.13 -56.26
N LEU A 8 -17.70 -1.87 -56.68
CA LEU A 8 -17.72 -0.72 -55.77
C LEU A 8 -18.93 -0.76 -54.81
N LYS A 9 -20.11 -1.19 -55.28
CA LYS A 9 -21.29 -1.34 -54.41
C LYS A 9 -21.06 -2.40 -53.32
N TYR A 10 -20.48 -3.55 -53.68
CA TYR A 10 -20.19 -4.59 -52.70
C TYR A 10 -19.10 -4.20 -51.70
N MET A 11 -18.08 -3.45 -52.12
CA MET A 11 -17.05 -2.93 -51.21
C MET A 11 -17.61 -1.89 -50.24
N ALA A 12 -18.45 -0.96 -50.72
CA ALA A 12 -19.10 0.01 -49.86
C ALA A 12 -20.05 -0.65 -48.84
N LEU A 13 -20.80 -1.67 -49.29
CA LEU A 13 -21.68 -2.44 -48.40
C LEU A 13 -20.88 -3.21 -47.35
N GLY A 14 -19.77 -3.86 -47.74
CA GLY A 14 -18.90 -4.57 -46.81
C GLY A 14 -18.26 -3.64 -45.77
N ALA A 15 -17.83 -2.44 -46.19
CA ALA A 15 -17.32 -1.42 -45.28
C ALA A 15 -18.40 -0.93 -44.30
N LEU A 16 -19.63 -0.70 -44.77
CA LEU A 16 -20.77 -0.32 -43.93
C LEU A 16 -21.14 -1.41 -42.92
N ILE A 17 -21.15 -2.68 -43.32
CA ILE A 17 -21.43 -3.80 -42.42
C ILE A 17 -20.33 -3.94 -41.37
N THR A 18 -19.06 -3.78 -41.77
CA THR A 18 -17.92 -3.86 -40.84
C THR A 18 -17.97 -2.70 -39.84
N LEU A 19 -18.25 -1.49 -40.30
CA LEU A 19 -18.39 -0.32 -39.44
C LEU A 19 -19.60 -0.45 -38.51
N ALA A 20 -20.74 -0.94 -39.00
CA ALA A 20 -21.91 -1.20 -38.18
C ALA A 20 -21.64 -2.28 -37.13
N GLY A 21 -20.92 -3.36 -37.49
CA GLY A 21 -20.49 -4.38 -36.54
C GLY A 21 -19.53 -3.85 -35.48
N PHE A 22 -18.58 -2.99 -35.86
CA PHE A 22 -17.68 -2.32 -34.92
C PHE A 22 -18.43 -1.38 -33.98
N VAL A 23 -19.33 -0.56 -34.51
CA VAL A 23 -20.13 0.39 -33.73
C VAL A 23 -21.08 -0.37 -32.80
N LEU A 24 -21.81 -1.38 -33.29
CA LEU A 24 -22.71 -2.20 -32.46
C LEU A 24 -21.94 -3.03 -31.42
N GLY A 25 -20.75 -3.53 -31.75
CA GLY A 25 -19.88 -4.23 -30.82
C GLY A 25 -19.32 -3.34 -29.71
N ASN A 26 -19.11 -2.05 -29.97
CA ASN A 26 -18.65 -1.07 -28.98
C ASN A 26 -19.79 -0.30 -28.29
N ILE A 27 -21.03 -0.32 -28.82
CA ILE A 27 -22.22 0.23 -28.17
C ILE A 27 -22.63 -0.64 -26.97
N ASN A 28 -22.20 -1.90 -26.92
CA ASN A 28 -22.11 -2.62 -25.66
C ASN A 28 -20.90 -2.08 -24.87
N GLU A 29 -21.09 -0.91 -24.27
CA GLU A 29 -20.26 -0.43 -23.14
C GLU A 29 -20.32 -1.40 -21.94
N ASP A 30 -21.19 -2.43 -21.99
CA ASP A 30 -21.26 -3.57 -21.07
C ASP A 30 -20.14 -4.62 -21.29
N THR A 31 -18.96 -4.20 -21.77
CA THR A 31 -17.73 -4.88 -21.32
C THR A 31 -17.25 -4.17 -20.06
N GLU A 32 -18.15 -4.00 -19.09
CA GLU A 32 -17.71 -3.79 -17.72
C GLU A 32 -16.93 -5.03 -17.33
N ALA A 33 -15.66 -4.86 -16.97
CA ALA A 33 -14.93 -5.85 -16.20
C ALA A 33 -15.69 -6.04 -14.89
N GLN A 34 -16.67 -6.95 -14.86
CA GLN A 34 -17.48 -7.35 -13.72
C GLN A 34 -17.67 -6.22 -12.70
N SER A 35 -18.53 -5.23 -12.99
CA SER A 35 -18.90 -4.27 -11.96
C SER A 35 -19.79 -4.99 -10.95
N GLY A 36 -19.27 -5.17 -9.74
CA GLY A 36 -19.94 -5.91 -8.69
C GLY A 36 -18.94 -6.51 -7.70
N SER A 37 -19.31 -6.55 -6.42
CA SER A 37 -18.59 -7.34 -5.44
C SER A 37 -19.30 -8.68 -5.27
N GLU A 38 -18.58 -9.77 -5.51
CA GLU A 38 -19.03 -11.09 -5.09
C GLU A 38 -18.44 -11.40 -3.72
N THR A 39 -19.27 -11.94 -2.82
CA THR A 39 -18.77 -12.41 -1.53
C THR A 39 -18.15 -13.79 -1.72
N ILE A 40 -16.83 -13.86 -1.58
CA ILE A 40 -16.08 -15.11 -1.57
C ILE A 40 -15.78 -15.44 -0.10
N ASN A 41 -16.32 -16.57 0.39
CA ASN A 41 -16.08 -17.00 1.77
C ASN A 41 -14.64 -17.45 2.00
N GLU A 42 -14.04 -18.09 1.00
CA GLU A 42 -12.66 -18.60 1.05
C GLU A 42 -12.03 -18.52 -0.34
N LEU A 43 -10.83 -17.93 -0.40
CA LEU A 43 -10.00 -17.90 -1.59
C LEU A 43 -8.68 -18.59 -1.28
N THR A 44 -8.50 -19.80 -1.79
CA THR A 44 -7.21 -20.50 -1.75
C THR A 44 -6.55 -20.40 -3.11
N VAL A 45 -5.40 -19.73 -3.16
CA VAL A 45 -4.57 -19.61 -4.37
C VAL A 45 -3.19 -20.18 -4.10
N ARG A 46 -2.61 -20.83 -5.11
CA ARG A 46 -1.25 -21.35 -5.01
C ARG A 46 -0.20 -20.26 -5.14
N ASN A 47 -0.39 -19.38 -6.12
CA ASN A 47 0.47 -18.23 -6.39
C ASN A 47 -0.43 -17.02 -6.68
N MET A 48 -0.09 -15.87 -6.11
CA MET A 48 -0.75 -14.60 -6.36
C MET A 48 0.30 -13.57 -6.74
N ILE A 49 0.08 -12.89 -7.87
CA ILE A 49 0.85 -11.71 -8.27
C ILE A 49 -0.11 -10.54 -8.16
N VAL A 50 0.24 -9.56 -7.33
CA VAL A 50 -0.55 -8.35 -7.14
C VAL A 50 0.25 -7.19 -7.72
N LEU A 51 -0.41 -6.30 -8.46
CA LEU A 51 0.22 -5.16 -9.14
C LEU A 51 -0.04 -3.83 -8.43
N GLU A 52 -0.94 -3.83 -7.44
CA GLU A 52 -1.44 -2.66 -6.73
C GLU A 52 -1.59 -2.98 -5.24
N ASP A 53 -1.82 -1.96 -4.40
CA ASP A 53 -2.04 -2.13 -2.96
C ASP A 53 -3.07 -3.22 -2.61
N ILE A 54 -2.76 -4.02 -1.58
CA ILE A 54 -3.73 -4.90 -0.91
C ILE A 54 -4.29 -4.17 0.31
N LYS A 55 -5.61 -3.99 0.36
CA LYS A 55 -6.31 -3.35 1.48
C LYS A 55 -7.37 -4.30 2.04
N VAL A 56 -7.26 -4.62 3.32
CA VAL A 56 -8.31 -5.29 4.09
C VAL A 56 -9.09 -4.20 4.79
N LEU A 57 -10.37 -4.04 4.47
CA LEU A 57 -11.24 -3.00 5.01
C LEU A 57 -12.22 -3.58 6.04
N ASN A 58 -12.67 -2.76 6.99
CA ASN A 58 -13.82 -3.07 7.82
C ASN A 58 -15.15 -2.67 7.11
N ASN A 59 -16.28 -2.88 7.78
CA ASN A 59 -17.62 -2.53 7.25
C ASN A 59 -17.82 -1.03 6.98
N ASP A 60 -16.98 -0.16 7.56
CA ASP A 60 -17.01 1.29 7.37
C ASP A 60 -16.04 1.76 6.26
N ASN A 61 -15.52 0.82 5.45
CA ASN A 61 -14.45 1.06 4.46
C ASN A 61 -13.15 1.61 5.05
N MET A 62 -12.92 1.43 6.34
CA MET A 62 -11.67 1.81 7.00
C MET A 62 -10.65 0.68 6.90
N PRO A 63 -9.41 0.95 6.49
CA PRO A 63 -8.38 -0.07 6.41
C PRO A 63 -8.07 -0.65 7.79
N GLN A 64 -7.97 -1.98 7.85
CA GLN A 64 -7.47 -2.78 8.97
C GLN A 64 -6.08 -3.32 8.67
N VAL A 65 -5.81 -3.68 7.42
CA VAL A 65 -4.48 -4.06 6.93
C VAL A 65 -4.22 -3.40 5.59
N VAL A 66 -3.02 -2.87 5.39
CA VAL A 66 -2.55 -2.34 4.11
C VAL A 66 -1.20 -2.94 3.81
N ILE A 67 -1.05 -3.56 2.64
CA ILE A 67 0.22 -3.94 2.03
C ILE A 67 0.35 -3.07 0.78
N ALA A 68 1.32 -2.18 0.76
CA ALA A 68 1.54 -1.20 -0.28
C ALA A 68 3.01 -1.18 -0.68
N TRP A 69 3.29 -0.83 -1.92
CA TRP A 69 4.65 -0.69 -2.44
C TRP A 69 4.69 0.29 -3.60
N ASP A 70 5.85 0.88 -3.82
CA ASP A 70 6.16 1.77 -4.92
C ASP A 70 7.61 1.53 -5.40
N GLU A 71 8.16 2.49 -6.15
CA GLU A 71 9.55 2.43 -6.61
C GLU A 71 10.58 2.55 -5.48
N ASP A 72 10.20 3.21 -4.38
CA ASP A 72 11.08 3.50 -3.25
C ASP A 72 11.07 2.39 -2.21
N GLY A 73 10.02 1.56 -2.15
CA GLY A 73 9.99 0.38 -1.30
C GLY A 73 8.61 -0.18 -0.99
N GLY A 74 8.48 -0.79 0.20
CA GLY A 74 7.28 -1.52 0.60
C GLY A 74 6.90 -1.27 2.06
N LYS A 75 5.59 -1.29 2.34
CA LYS A 75 5.01 -1.11 3.66
C LYS A 75 3.89 -2.10 3.94
N ILE A 76 3.90 -2.66 5.15
CA ILE A 76 2.79 -3.39 5.73
C ILE A 76 2.33 -2.63 6.97
N SER A 77 1.03 -2.38 7.11
CA SER A 77 0.47 -1.74 8.29
C SER A 77 -0.82 -2.39 8.74
N ALA A 78 -1.01 -2.48 10.05
CA ALA A 78 -2.22 -2.94 10.70
C ALA A 78 -2.82 -1.81 11.54
N HIS A 79 -4.14 -1.61 11.46
CA HIS A 79 -4.85 -0.48 12.03
C HIS A 79 -5.95 -0.96 12.96
N SER A 80 -6.18 -0.18 14.02
CA SER A 80 -7.28 -0.36 14.95
C SER A 80 -7.78 1.03 15.40
N PRO A 81 -8.96 1.12 16.02
CA PRO A 81 -9.41 2.37 16.64
C PRO A 81 -8.47 2.91 17.73
N ARG A 82 -7.54 2.09 18.24
CA ARG A 82 -6.60 2.46 19.31
C ARG A 82 -5.21 2.87 18.79
N GLY A 83 -4.99 2.79 17.47
CA GLY A 83 -3.70 3.07 16.85
C GLY A 83 -3.31 2.04 15.79
N HIS A 84 -2.07 2.11 15.33
CA HIS A 84 -1.56 1.29 14.24
C HIS A 84 -0.13 0.81 14.49
N ALA A 85 0.20 -0.30 13.84
CA ALA A 85 1.57 -0.81 13.73
C ALA A 85 1.95 -0.83 12.25
N ALA A 86 3.21 -0.51 11.95
CA ALA A 86 3.72 -0.54 10.59
C ALA A 86 5.15 -1.09 10.53
N LEU A 87 5.42 -1.83 9.47
CA LEU A 87 6.74 -2.22 8.98
C LEU A 87 6.90 -1.60 7.60
N GLY A 88 8.00 -0.90 7.37
CA GLY A 88 8.34 -0.34 6.08
C GLY A 88 9.83 -0.52 5.80
N VAL A 89 10.16 -0.70 4.53
CA VAL A 89 11.53 -0.64 4.02
C VAL A 89 11.50 0.22 2.78
N GLY A 90 12.42 1.17 2.69
CA GLY A 90 12.65 1.97 1.49
C GLY A 90 14.13 2.12 1.18
N GLU A 91 14.45 2.95 0.18
CA GLU A 91 15.83 3.20 -0.27
C GLU A 91 16.77 3.60 0.89
N ASP A 92 16.28 4.45 1.81
CA ASP A 92 17.04 4.95 2.95
C ASP A 92 17.06 3.99 4.16
N GLY A 93 16.38 2.83 4.06
CA GLY A 93 16.42 1.78 5.08
C GLY A 93 15.07 1.38 5.65
N GLY A 94 15.10 0.87 6.88
CA GLY A 94 13.97 0.18 7.52
C GLY A 94 13.30 0.97 8.64
N LEU A 95 12.00 0.75 8.81
CA LEU A 95 11.17 1.30 9.88
C LEU A 95 10.23 0.22 10.43
N ILE A 96 10.21 0.06 11.74
CA ILE A 96 9.14 -0.62 12.47
C ILE A 96 8.59 0.39 13.48
N GLN A 97 7.28 0.56 13.55
CA GLN A 97 6.68 1.47 14.53
C GLN A 97 5.33 0.98 15.04
N VAL A 98 5.01 1.40 16.26
CA VAL A 98 3.67 1.30 16.85
C VAL A 98 3.28 2.68 17.38
N ALA A 99 2.09 3.15 16.97
CA ALA A 99 1.55 4.43 17.38
C ALA A 99 0.13 4.26 17.95
N ASN A 100 -0.28 5.19 18.82
CA ASN A 100 -1.65 5.24 19.33
C ASN A 100 -2.62 5.89 18.33
N ALA A 101 -3.90 6.00 18.68
CA ALA A 101 -4.95 6.60 17.85
C ALA A 101 -4.70 8.07 17.48
N GLU A 102 -3.90 8.79 18.28
CA GLU A 102 -3.50 10.18 18.03
C GLU A 102 -2.24 10.28 17.15
N GLY A 103 -1.69 9.14 16.69
CA GLY A 103 -0.45 9.08 15.93
C GLY A 103 0.83 9.21 16.77
N LYS A 104 0.74 9.22 18.10
CA LYS A 104 1.93 9.27 18.97
C LYS A 104 2.62 7.91 18.99
N ILE A 105 3.88 7.91 18.58
CA ILE A 105 4.73 6.73 18.51
C ILE A 105 5.12 6.28 19.92
N GLY A 106 4.70 5.07 20.31
CA GLY A 106 5.08 4.43 21.57
C GLY A 106 6.33 3.56 21.46
N ALA A 107 6.57 2.97 20.30
CA ALA A 107 7.79 2.20 20.02
C ALA A 107 8.19 2.34 18.56
N GLN A 108 9.50 2.39 18.31
CA GLN A 108 10.07 2.54 16.98
C GLN A 108 11.43 1.86 16.87
N VAL A 109 11.68 1.22 15.74
CA VAL A 109 12.99 0.79 15.29
C VAL A 109 13.22 1.42 13.93
N THR A 110 14.36 2.06 13.73
CA THR A 110 14.78 2.55 12.41
C THR A 110 16.22 2.17 12.16
N MET A 111 16.57 1.92 10.91
CA MET A 111 17.93 1.60 10.50
C MET A 111 18.18 2.17 9.11
N ASN A 112 19.38 2.69 8.89
CA ASN A 112 19.89 3.10 7.59
C ASN A 112 21.37 2.69 7.46
N GLU A 113 22.03 3.12 6.39
CA GLU A 113 23.46 2.84 6.14
C GLU A 113 24.40 3.34 7.25
N ASN A 114 23.99 4.38 7.99
CA ASN A 114 24.82 5.03 9.00
C ASN A 114 24.56 4.47 10.41
N GLY A 115 23.53 3.65 10.60
CA GLY A 115 23.27 3.01 11.89
C GLY A 115 21.80 2.74 12.15
N GLY A 116 21.43 2.63 13.43
CA GLY A 116 20.07 2.26 13.81
C GLY A 116 19.68 2.76 15.20
N ILE A 117 18.39 2.98 15.38
CA ILE A 117 17.82 3.51 16.62
C ILE A 117 16.61 2.64 17.01
N VAL A 118 16.62 2.17 18.25
CA VAL A 118 15.46 1.57 18.93
C VAL A 118 15.00 2.53 20.00
N VAL A 119 13.73 2.94 19.96
CA VAL A 119 13.15 3.85 20.96
C VAL A 119 11.83 3.29 21.47
N VAL A 120 11.64 3.37 22.79
CA VAL A 120 10.34 3.22 23.44
C VAL A 120 10.02 4.53 24.14
N ARG A 121 8.81 5.07 23.93
CA ARG A 121 8.36 6.35 24.46
C ARG A 121 7.07 6.17 25.24
N SER A 122 6.91 6.95 26.30
CA SER A 122 5.62 7.14 26.92
C SER A 122 4.68 7.85 25.95
N THR A 123 3.44 7.37 25.82
CA THR A 123 2.42 8.07 25.03
C THR A 123 1.87 9.31 25.73
N ASN A 124 2.20 9.49 27.01
CA ASN A 124 1.62 10.53 27.89
C ASN A 124 2.68 11.53 28.40
N GLY A 125 3.89 11.55 27.83
CA GLY A 125 4.95 12.48 28.25
C GLY A 125 6.32 12.14 27.64
N PRO A 126 7.36 12.92 27.97
CA PRO A 126 8.69 12.80 27.37
C PRO A 126 9.52 11.59 27.84
N GLY A 127 9.00 10.80 28.78
CA GLY A 127 9.72 9.65 29.32
C GLY A 127 9.88 8.54 28.29
N GLY A 128 10.97 7.76 28.40
CA GLY A 128 11.27 6.71 27.44
C GLY A 128 12.68 6.15 27.58
N ALA A 129 13.05 5.29 26.64
CA ALA A 129 14.37 4.70 26.52
C ALA A 129 14.78 4.67 25.04
N ALA A 130 16.07 4.85 24.78
CA ALA A 130 16.64 4.72 23.45
C ALA A 130 17.97 3.97 23.49
N LEU A 131 18.18 3.16 22.46
CA LEU A 131 19.46 2.61 22.04
C LEU A 131 19.72 3.15 20.63
N ALA A 132 20.82 3.84 20.42
CA ALA A 132 21.22 4.35 19.12
C ALA A 132 22.66 3.93 18.82
N ILE A 133 22.89 3.54 17.57
CA ILE A 133 24.21 3.31 17.01
C ILE A 133 24.32 4.20 15.78
N TYR A 134 25.41 4.94 15.66
CA TYR A 134 25.70 5.80 14.52
C TYR A 134 27.19 5.77 14.21
N GLU A 135 27.57 5.39 12.98
CA GLU A 135 28.95 5.35 12.49
C GLU A 135 29.96 4.60 13.39
N GLY A 136 29.49 3.61 14.15
CA GLY A 136 30.31 2.79 15.04
C GLY A 136 30.32 3.26 16.51
N ASP A 137 29.77 4.44 16.80
CA ASP A 137 29.51 4.90 18.16
C ASP A 137 28.13 4.46 18.62
N GLY A 138 28.00 4.13 19.90
CA GLY A 138 26.76 3.69 20.52
C GLY A 138 26.38 4.59 21.68
N VAL A 139 25.08 4.77 21.88
CA VAL A 139 24.53 5.42 23.08
C VAL A 139 23.28 4.70 23.55
N VAL A 140 23.19 4.47 24.85
CA VAL A 140 22.00 3.98 25.54
C VAL A 140 21.58 5.02 26.55
N TYR A 141 20.32 5.47 26.51
CA TYR A 141 19.83 6.38 27.54
C TYR A 141 18.36 6.14 27.91
N THR A 142 18.00 6.57 29.11
CA THR A 142 16.61 6.61 29.59
C THR A 142 16.25 8.02 30.06
N LYS A 143 14.99 8.41 29.82
CA LYS A 143 14.43 9.70 30.21
C LYS A 143 13.27 9.51 31.20
N ASP A 144 13.22 10.35 32.22
CA ASP A 144 12.07 10.43 33.13
C ASP A 144 10.86 11.13 32.47
N ARG A 145 9.74 11.18 33.19
CA ARG A 145 8.51 11.85 32.73
C ARG A 145 8.63 13.37 32.54
N ARG A 146 9.72 14.00 32.99
CA ARG A 146 10.03 15.42 32.82
C ARG A 146 11.01 15.65 31.65
N GLY A 147 11.52 14.58 31.05
CA GLY A 147 12.47 14.60 29.94
C GLY A 147 13.93 14.61 30.37
N ASN A 148 14.22 14.48 31.67
CA ASN A 148 15.59 14.43 32.17
C ASN A 148 16.20 13.06 31.89
N ILE A 149 17.46 13.02 31.45
CA ILE A 149 18.22 11.78 31.33
C ILE A 149 18.51 11.25 32.74
N ILE A 150 18.14 10.00 33.02
CA ILE A 150 18.35 9.35 34.31
C ILE A 150 19.34 8.17 34.26
N ALA A 151 19.67 7.70 33.05
CA ALA A 151 20.79 6.80 32.78
C ALA A 151 21.33 7.08 31.38
N LEU A 152 22.64 7.00 31.22
CA LEU A 152 23.39 7.19 29.97
C LEU A 152 24.62 6.28 29.99
N ASP A 153 24.83 5.52 28.91
CA ASP A 153 26.01 4.70 28.64
C ASP A 153 26.42 4.90 27.17
#